data_AF-A0A8D2JDM0-F1
#
_entry.id   AF-A0A8D2JDM0-F1
#
_cell.length_a   1.000
_cell.length_b   1.000
_cell.length_c   1.000
_cell.angle_alpha   90.00
_cell.angle_beta   90.00
_cell.angle_gamma   90.00
#
_symmetry.space_group_name_H-M   'P 1'
#
loop_
_entity.id
_entity.type
_entity.pdbx_description
1 polymer ?
#
loop_
_entity_poly.entity_id
_entity_poly.type
_entity_poly.pdbx_seq_one_letter_code
_entity_poly.pdbx_strand_id
1 'polypeptide(L)'
;IDCVPPEQCGCSYRGRYYLKGDSFFWEGEQCQTMYRCDGSVHAVDAVGSFCGSGQFCGAQKGVYGCHALSDGIYPHYFTFDGAVVHFQGTCAYEIAKTHNSSTELSFRIVATNKNFQSLRVSFLYRTDKADTGCWKKVAK
;
A
#
# COMPACT_ATOMS: atom_id res chain seq x y z
N ILE A 1 19.78 -0.65 -28.81
CA ILE A 1 19.33 0.64 -28.25
C ILE A 1 18.66 1.36 -29.40
N ASP A 2 17.33 1.42 -29.38
CA ASP A 2 16.57 2.18 -30.37
C ASP A 2 16.50 3.63 -29.92
N CYS A 3 16.94 4.53 -30.80
CA CYS A 3 16.82 5.97 -30.59
C CYS A 3 15.41 6.39 -31.01
N VAL A 4 14.68 7.02 -30.09
CA VAL A 4 13.39 7.66 -30.39
C VAL A 4 13.58 9.15 -30.63
N PRO A 5 12.71 9.81 -31.42
CA PRO A 5 12.70 11.26 -31.51
C PRO A 5 12.62 11.92 -30.11
N PRO A 6 13.21 13.10 -29.91
CA PRO A 6 13.20 13.80 -28.61
C PRO A 6 11.80 13.95 -27.99
N GLU A 7 10.80 14.04 -28.85
CA GLU A 7 9.39 14.23 -28.53
C GLU A 7 8.72 12.98 -27.97
N GLN A 8 9.36 11.83 -28.14
CA GLN A 8 8.96 10.52 -27.64
C GLN A 8 9.84 10.07 -26.47
N CYS A 9 10.76 10.93 -26.01
CA CYS A 9 11.48 10.69 -24.76
C CYS A 9 10.51 10.64 -23.58
N GLY A 10 10.81 9.72 -22.68
CA GLY A 10 10.11 9.55 -21.41
C GLY A 10 10.65 10.48 -20.32
N CYS A 11 10.13 10.30 -19.12
CA CYS A 11 10.46 11.10 -17.95
C CYS A 11 11.19 10.24 -16.91
N SER A 12 12.24 10.78 -16.31
CA SER A 12 12.87 10.19 -15.13
C SER A 12 12.33 10.87 -13.89
N TYR A 13 11.83 10.10 -12.93
CA TYR A 13 11.33 10.63 -11.66
C TYR A 13 11.68 9.68 -10.51
N ARG A 14 12.34 10.22 -9.49
CA ARG A 14 12.82 9.49 -8.29
C ARG A 14 13.52 8.15 -8.60
N GLY A 15 14.34 8.12 -9.64
CA GLY A 15 15.13 6.95 -10.02
C GLY A 15 14.41 5.90 -10.88
N ARG A 16 13.17 6.16 -11.31
CA ARG A 16 12.44 5.32 -12.27
C ARG A 16 12.17 6.07 -13.57
N TYR A 17 12.22 5.35 -14.68
CA TYR A 17 11.93 5.91 -16.01
C TYR A 17 10.50 5.53 -16.42
N TYR A 18 9.79 6.50 -16.97
CA TYR A 18 8.41 6.40 -17.44
C TYR A 18 8.34 6.78 -18.91
N LEU A 19 7.60 6.03 -19.71
CA LEU A 19 7.37 6.36 -21.10
C LEU A 19 6.45 7.57 -21.21
N LYS A 20 6.55 8.31 -22.31
CA LYS A 20 5.62 9.39 -22.61
C LYS A 20 4.20 8.82 -22.70
N GLY A 21 3.27 9.41 -21.98
CA GLY A 21 1.89 8.94 -21.84
C GLY A 21 1.63 8.11 -20.59
N ASP A 22 2.66 7.61 -19.90
CA ASP A 22 2.49 6.83 -18.68
C ASP A 22 1.83 7.66 -17.59
N SER A 23 0.89 7.03 -16.90
CA SER A 23 0.30 7.53 -15.65
C SER A 23 0.64 6.57 -14.51
N PHE A 24 1.10 7.09 -13.39
CA PHE A 24 1.62 6.27 -12.29
C PHE A 24 1.36 6.90 -10.91
N PHE A 25 1.40 6.07 -9.87
CA PHE A 25 1.29 6.48 -8.48
C PHE A 25 2.63 6.30 -7.76
N TRP A 26 2.82 7.11 -6.72
CA TRP A 26 4.00 6.98 -5.87
C TRP A 26 3.79 6.26 -4.56
N GLU A 27 4.77 5.40 -4.26
CA GLU A 27 4.89 4.75 -2.96
C GLU A 27 5.18 5.81 -1.90
N GLY A 28 4.33 5.84 -0.87
CA GLY A 28 4.36 6.84 0.21
C GLY A 28 3.25 7.88 0.13
N GLU A 29 2.59 8.05 -1.02
CA GLU A 29 1.48 9.02 -1.17
C GLU A 29 0.09 8.36 -1.15
N GLN A 30 0.02 7.06 -0.82
CA GLN A 30 -1.25 6.32 -0.65
C GLN A 30 -2.26 6.52 -1.80
N CYS A 31 -1.76 6.62 -3.04
CA CYS A 31 -2.55 6.85 -4.25
C CYS A 31 -3.43 8.12 -4.18
N GLN A 32 -2.97 9.16 -3.47
CA GLN A 32 -3.63 10.46 -3.39
C GLN A 32 -3.30 11.36 -4.58
N THR A 33 -2.13 11.16 -5.20
CA THR A 33 -1.67 11.92 -6.36
C THR A 33 -1.39 10.96 -7.51
N MET A 34 -2.01 11.20 -8.66
CA MET A 34 -1.62 10.53 -9.90
C MET A 34 -0.62 11.42 -10.65
N TYR A 35 0.45 10.84 -11.15
CA TYR A 35 1.44 11.54 -11.98
C TYR A 35 1.32 11.11 -13.42
N ARG A 36 1.58 12.04 -14.34
CA ARG A 36 1.64 11.75 -15.78
C ARG A 36 2.94 12.25 -16.37
N CYS A 37 3.52 11.43 -17.26
CA CYS A 37 4.68 11.82 -18.06
C CYS A 37 4.21 12.32 -19.44
N ASP A 38 4.40 13.60 -19.74
CA ASP A 38 4.14 14.16 -21.08
C ASP A 38 5.34 14.96 -21.62
N GLY A 39 6.54 14.38 -21.46
CA GLY A 39 7.83 15.03 -21.67
C GLY A 39 8.45 15.60 -20.39
N SER A 40 7.62 15.86 -19.38
CA SER A 40 8.02 16.09 -17.99
C SER A 40 6.99 15.44 -17.05
N VAL A 41 7.39 15.18 -15.80
CA VAL A 41 6.46 14.66 -14.79
C VAL A 41 5.68 15.82 -14.18
N HIS A 42 4.36 15.72 -14.26
CA HIS A 42 3.45 16.64 -13.57
C HIS A 42 2.37 15.86 -12.83
N ALA A 43 1.94 16.40 -11.68
CA ALA A 43 0.85 15.85 -10.90
C ALA A 43 -0.49 16.19 -11.57
N VAL A 44 -1.38 15.21 -11.63
CA VAL A 44 -2.72 15.30 -12.19
C VAL A 44 -3.69 15.15 -11.03
N ASP A 45 -4.44 16.22 -10.72
CA ASP A 45 -5.43 16.34 -9.64
C ASP A 45 -5.02 15.76 -8.28
N ALA A 46 -4.59 16.64 -7.36
CA ALA A 46 -4.03 16.24 -6.06
C ALA A 46 -5.07 16.06 -4.92
N VAL A 47 -6.36 15.89 -5.24
CA VAL A 47 -7.43 15.91 -4.24
C VAL A 47 -8.26 14.64 -4.25
N GLY A 48 -7.95 13.73 -3.33
CA GLY A 48 -8.72 12.49 -3.07
C GLY A 48 -7.94 11.22 -3.39
N SER A 49 -8.48 10.06 -3.02
CA SER A 49 -7.91 8.78 -3.42
C SER A 49 -8.44 8.39 -4.80
N PHE A 50 -7.53 8.04 -5.73
CA PHE A 50 -7.91 7.58 -7.07
C PHE A 50 -8.43 6.14 -7.11
N CYS A 51 -8.26 5.38 -6.04
CA CYS A 51 -8.67 3.98 -6.04
C CYS A 51 -10.19 3.86 -5.97
N GLY A 52 -10.76 3.17 -6.96
CA GLY A 52 -12.20 2.91 -7.02
C GLY A 52 -12.66 1.91 -5.95
N SER A 53 -13.98 1.77 -5.82
CA SER A 53 -14.56 0.73 -4.96
C SER A 53 -14.07 -0.65 -5.41
N GLY A 54 -13.50 -1.43 -4.49
CA GLY A 54 -12.94 -2.77 -4.81
C GLY A 54 -11.46 -2.75 -5.17
N GLN A 55 -10.79 -1.61 -5.04
CA GLN A 55 -9.35 -1.51 -5.23
C GLN A 55 -8.64 -1.16 -3.92
N PHE A 56 -7.42 -1.65 -3.77
CA PHE A 56 -6.50 -1.22 -2.72
C PHE A 56 -5.31 -0.49 -3.35
N CYS A 57 -4.77 0.49 -2.63
CA CYS A 57 -3.54 1.16 -3.01
C CYS A 57 -2.33 0.36 -2.51
N GLY A 58 -1.46 -0.09 -3.42
CA GLY A 58 -0.25 -0.82 -3.05
C GLY A 58 0.57 -1.29 -4.24
N ALA A 59 1.61 -2.07 -3.96
CA ALA A 59 2.39 -2.73 -5.00
C ALA A 59 1.77 -4.10 -5.34
N GLN A 60 1.47 -4.33 -6.62
CA GLN A 60 1.11 -5.65 -7.14
C GLN A 60 1.97 -5.94 -8.37
N LYS A 61 2.63 -7.10 -8.38
CA LYS A 61 3.54 -7.53 -9.47
C LYS A 61 4.59 -6.46 -9.86
N GLY A 62 5.09 -5.70 -8.88
CA GLY A 62 6.12 -4.67 -9.08
C GLY A 62 5.62 -3.28 -9.51
N VAL A 63 4.31 -3.12 -9.70
CA VAL A 63 3.65 -1.84 -10.05
C VAL A 63 2.91 -1.30 -8.83
N TYR A 64 3.23 -0.07 -8.43
CA TYR A 64 2.53 0.61 -7.33
C TYR A 64 1.33 1.39 -7.89
N GLY A 65 0.15 1.20 -7.30
CA GLY A 65 -1.08 1.85 -7.75
C GLY A 65 -2.33 1.22 -7.16
N CYS A 66 -3.47 1.50 -7.78
CA CYS A 66 -4.75 0.94 -7.41
C CYS A 66 -4.96 -0.42 -8.06
N HIS A 67 -5.06 -1.46 -7.25
CA HIS A 67 -5.20 -2.85 -7.72
C HIS A 67 -6.49 -3.44 -7.20
N ALA A 68 -7.14 -4.27 -8.01
CA ALA A 68 -8.34 -4.98 -7.58
C ALA A 68 -8.01 -5.86 -6.37
N LEU A 69 -8.85 -5.80 -5.34
CA LEU A 69 -8.91 -6.81 -4.31
C LEU A 69 -9.37 -8.10 -5.01
N SER A 70 -8.49 -9.08 -5.18
CA SER A 70 -8.90 -10.34 -5.78
C SER A 70 -9.83 -11.10 -4.84
N ASP A 71 -10.86 -11.75 -5.39
CA ASP A 71 -11.90 -12.54 -4.69
C ASP A 71 -11.37 -13.75 -3.88
N GLY A 72 -10.06 -13.89 -3.71
CA GLY A 72 -9.41 -15.00 -3.02
C GLY A 72 -8.52 -14.61 -1.84
N ILE A 73 -8.36 -13.32 -1.53
CA ILE A 73 -7.63 -12.90 -0.32
C ILE A 73 -8.61 -12.88 0.85
N TYR A 74 -8.97 -14.07 1.31
CA TYR A 74 -9.48 -14.23 2.66
C TYR A 74 -8.37 -13.78 3.61
N PRO A 75 -8.63 -12.88 4.58
CA PRO A 75 -7.60 -12.40 5.48
C PRO A 75 -7.20 -13.53 6.44
N HIS A 76 -6.26 -14.34 5.98
CA HIS A 76 -5.50 -15.30 6.75
C HIS A 76 -4.22 -14.60 7.18
N TYR A 77 -4.09 -14.29 8.46
CA TYR A 77 -2.79 -13.91 8.99
C TYR A 77 -1.95 -15.17 9.09
N PHE A 78 -0.75 -15.14 8.51
CA PHE A 78 0.25 -16.16 8.75
C PHE A 78 1.19 -15.63 9.83
N THR A 79 1.34 -16.39 10.91
CA THR A 79 2.33 -16.10 11.95
C THR A 79 3.72 -16.55 11.51
N PHE A 80 4.77 -16.09 12.22
CA PHE A 80 6.16 -16.40 11.86
C PHE A 80 6.51 -17.90 11.95
N ASP A 81 5.77 -18.66 12.75
CA ASP A 81 5.85 -20.13 12.86
C ASP A 81 4.96 -20.85 11.83
N GLY A 82 4.33 -20.12 10.90
CA GLY A 82 3.53 -20.66 9.81
C GLY A 82 2.08 -21.01 10.17
N ALA A 83 1.63 -20.70 11.39
CA ALA A 83 0.24 -20.93 11.77
C ALA A 83 -0.70 -19.94 11.08
N VAL A 84 -1.92 -20.40 10.79
CA VAL A 84 -2.97 -19.58 10.17
C VAL A 84 -3.89 -19.04 11.26
N VAL A 85 -4.07 -17.73 11.30
CA VAL A 85 -5.00 -17.03 12.18
C VAL A 85 -6.09 -16.36 11.36
N HIS A 86 -7.32 -16.71 11.68
CA HIS A 86 -8.51 -16.07 11.13
C HIS A 86 -8.97 -14.99 12.10
N PHE A 87 -9.00 -13.74 11.64
CA PHE A 87 -9.39 -12.64 12.49
C PHE A 87 -10.28 -11.66 11.73
N GLN A 88 -11.48 -11.43 12.26
CA GLN A 88 -12.53 -10.62 11.66
C GLN A 88 -12.89 -9.47 12.61
N GLY A 89 -12.12 -8.39 12.55
CA GLY A 89 -12.33 -7.17 13.35
C GLY A 89 -11.88 -5.94 12.58
N THR A 90 -12.53 -4.80 12.80
CA THR A 90 -12.37 -3.58 11.98
C THR A 90 -11.50 -2.49 12.63
N CYS A 91 -10.61 -2.86 13.53
CA CYS A 91 -9.74 -1.92 14.23
C CYS A 91 -8.30 -1.94 13.69
N ALA A 92 -7.42 -1.21 14.35
CA ALA A 92 -5.98 -1.29 14.16
C ALA A 92 -5.39 -2.32 15.13
N TYR A 93 -4.54 -3.20 14.62
CA TYR A 93 -3.96 -4.33 15.34
C TYR A 93 -2.45 -4.36 15.17
N GLU A 94 -1.73 -4.55 16.26
CA GLU A 94 -0.29 -4.81 16.21
C GLU A 94 -0.07 -6.23 15.66
N ILE A 95 0.54 -6.33 14.48
CA ILE A 95 0.79 -7.62 13.81
C ILE A 95 2.24 -8.09 13.97
N ALA A 96 3.17 -7.17 14.28
CA ALA A 96 4.54 -7.52 14.64
C ALA A 96 5.17 -6.41 15.49
N LYS A 97 5.96 -6.79 16.49
CA LYS A 97 6.84 -5.88 17.24
C LYS A 97 8.10 -6.58 17.71
N THR A 98 9.16 -5.82 17.93
CA THR A 98 10.35 -6.27 18.66
C THR A 98 10.09 -6.29 20.18
N HIS A 99 10.50 -7.36 20.87
CA HIS A 99 10.26 -7.54 22.31
C HIS A 99 11.12 -6.60 23.19
N ASN A 100 12.35 -6.28 22.77
CA ASN A 100 13.27 -5.43 23.53
C ASN A 100 13.54 -4.12 22.76
N SER A 101 13.09 -2.99 23.33
CA SER A 101 13.18 -1.65 22.75
C SER A 101 14.56 -0.98 22.90
N SER A 102 15.60 -1.74 23.27
CA SER A 102 16.93 -1.20 23.62
C SER A 102 17.93 -1.23 22.46
N THR A 103 17.48 -1.46 21.22
CA THR A 103 18.34 -1.41 20.03
C THR A 103 17.79 -0.39 19.05
N GLU A 104 18.68 0.29 18.32
CA GLU A 104 18.33 1.23 17.23
C GLU A 104 17.48 0.57 16.12
N LEU A 105 17.31 -0.75 16.15
CA LEU A 105 16.59 -1.57 15.18
C LEU A 105 15.18 -2.00 15.65
N SER A 106 14.63 -1.37 16.69
CA SER A 106 13.27 -1.67 17.12
C SER A 106 12.22 -1.29 16.07
N PHE A 107 11.20 -2.13 15.88
CA PHE A 107 10.10 -1.85 14.96
C PHE A 107 8.76 -2.31 15.52
N ARG A 108 7.70 -1.65 15.06
CA ARG A 108 6.31 -1.99 15.33
C ARG A 108 5.48 -1.78 14.08
N ILE A 109 4.75 -2.82 13.68
CA ILE A 109 3.87 -2.82 12.51
C ILE A 109 2.43 -2.98 12.98
N VAL A 110 1.58 -2.05 12.55
CA VAL A 110 0.16 -2.03 12.85
C VAL A 110 -0.62 -2.21 11.56
N ALA A 111 -1.60 -3.09 11.58
CA ALA A 111 -2.52 -3.37 10.48
C ALA A 111 -3.93 -2.89 10.86
N THR A 112 -4.53 -2.05 10.03
CA THR A 112 -5.94 -1.66 10.16
C THR A 112 -6.78 -2.48 9.22
N ASN A 113 -7.83 -3.11 9.78
CA ASN A 113 -8.82 -3.83 9.01
C ASN A 113 -10.11 -3.02 8.89
N LYS A 114 -10.87 -3.20 7.80
CA LYS A 114 -12.20 -2.61 7.62
C LYS A 114 -13.14 -3.59 6.96
N ASN A 115 -14.43 -3.48 7.26
CA ASN A 115 -15.45 -4.17 6.49
C ASN A 115 -15.44 -3.67 5.04
N PHE A 116 -15.62 -4.59 4.11
CA PHE A 116 -15.70 -4.27 2.69
C PHE A 116 -16.93 -4.94 2.09
N GLN A 117 -17.90 -4.12 1.66
CA GLN A 117 -19.23 -4.50 1.12
C GLN A 117 -20.13 -5.36 2.04
N SER A 118 -19.55 -6.04 3.03
CA SER A 118 -20.20 -6.87 4.03
C SER A 118 -19.71 -6.47 5.41
N LEU A 119 -20.65 -6.30 6.36
CA LEU A 119 -20.33 -6.06 7.76
C LEU A 119 -19.83 -7.31 8.50
N ARG A 120 -19.90 -8.48 7.86
CA ARG A 120 -19.53 -9.76 8.47
C ARG A 120 -18.04 -10.10 8.34
N VAL A 121 -17.37 -9.51 7.36
CA VAL A 121 -15.97 -9.83 7.02
C VAL A 121 -15.17 -8.54 6.95
N SER A 122 -14.00 -8.52 7.57
CA SER A 122 -13.08 -7.38 7.57
C SER A 122 -11.79 -7.74 6.85
N PHE A 123 -11.29 -6.85 5.99
CA PHE A 123 -10.07 -7.03 5.22
C PHE A 123 -9.00 -6.05 5.65
N LEU A 124 -7.73 -6.41 5.43
CA LEU A 124 -6.61 -5.50 5.63
C LEU A 124 -6.77 -4.29 4.72
N TYR A 125 -6.86 -3.12 5.33
CA TYR A 125 -7.06 -1.83 4.64
C TYR A 125 -5.77 -1.01 4.62
N ARG A 126 -4.97 -1.05 5.70
CA ARG A 126 -3.74 -0.26 5.83
C ARG A 126 -2.74 -0.95 6.73
N THR A 127 -1.45 -0.79 6.44
CA THR A 127 -0.36 -1.12 7.36
C THR A 127 0.48 0.12 7.63
N ASP A 128 0.71 0.42 8.90
CA ASP A 128 1.46 1.58 9.36
C ASP A 128 2.66 1.11 10.19
N LYS A 129 3.83 1.71 9.98
CA LYS A 129 4.93 1.65 10.95
C LYS A 129 4.56 2.63 12.05
N ALA A 130 4.26 2.10 13.23
CA ALA A 130 3.57 2.89 14.24
C ALA A 130 4.55 3.58 15.20
N ASP A 131 4.70 4.90 15.06
CA ASP A 131 5.20 5.77 16.12
C ASP A 131 4.00 6.19 17.00
N THR A 132 4.03 5.78 18.28
CA THR A 132 3.11 6.17 19.39
C THR A 132 1.66 6.59 19.06
N GLY A 133 0.69 5.72 19.40
CA GLY A 133 -0.76 5.98 19.39
C GLY A 133 -1.49 4.99 20.31
N CYS A 134 -2.81 5.06 20.50
CA CYS A 134 -3.55 4.23 21.47
C CYS A 134 -3.92 2.86 20.87
N TRP A 135 -3.58 1.74 21.54
CA TRP A 135 -3.69 0.38 20.95
C TRP A 135 -4.30 -0.65 21.90
N LYS A 136 -5.11 -1.57 21.36
CA LYS A 136 -5.52 -2.82 22.03
C LYS A 136 -4.57 -3.95 21.62
N LYS A 137 -3.98 -4.62 22.61
CA LYS A 137 -3.15 -5.82 22.40
C LYS A 137 -4.06 -7.01 22.19
N VAL A 138 -3.85 -7.76 21.11
CA VAL A 138 -4.34 -9.14 21.02
C VAL A 138 -3.22 -10.01 21.56
N ALA A 139 -3.33 -10.39 22.83
CA ALA A 139 -2.47 -11.39 23.44
C ALA A 139 -3.07 -12.77 23.21
N LYS A 140 -2.20 -13.77 23.03
CA LYS A 140 -2.56 -15.15 23.35
C LYS A 140 -2.54 -15.31 24.87
#